data_AF-A0A0F9J0W3-F1
#
_entry.id   AF-A0A0F9J0W3-F1
#
_cell.length_a   1.000
_cell.length_b   1.000
_cell.length_c   1.000
_cell.angle_alpha   90.00
_cell.angle_beta   90.00
_cell.angle_gamma   90.00
#
_symmetry.space_group_name_H-M   'P 1'
#
loop_
_entity.id
_entity.type
_entity.pdbx_description
1 polymer ?
#
loop_
_entity_poly.entity_id
_entity_poly.type
_entity_poly.pdbx_seq_one_letter_code
_entity_poly.pdbx_strand_id
1 'polypeptide(L)' 'MSTHREKLSILSEMIAFAKLDGAIKAPEYNFLSDVAKNLGVDKNAFSDLFDSKTEHIIPKSEAERIL' A
#
# COMPACT_ATOMS: atom_id res chain seq x y z
N MET A 1 -18.07 0.98 -7.09
CA MET A 1 -17.90 0.92 -5.63
C MET A 1 -16.57 0.24 -5.38
N SER A 2 -15.51 1.00 -5.10
CA SER A 2 -14.19 0.43 -4.84
C SER A 2 -14.25 -0.40 -3.56
N THR A 3 -13.95 -1.68 -3.68
CA THR A 3 -13.96 -2.64 -2.58
C THR A 3 -12.88 -2.30 -1.56
N HIS A 4 -13.06 -2.69 -0.30
CA HIS A 4 -12.08 -2.47 0.76
C HIS A 4 -10.68 -3.02 0.38
N ARG A 5 -10.63 -4.10 -0.40
CA ARG A 5 -9.39 -4.67 -0.94
C ARG A 5 -8.67 -3.75 -1.93
N GLU A 6 -9.38 -3.06 -2.82
CA GLU A 6 -8.74 -2.12 -3.75
C GLU A 6 -8.12 -0.93 -3.03
N LYS A 7 -8.78 -0.42 -1.99
CA LYS A 7 -8.25 0.66 -1.15
C LYS A 7 -6.95 0.27 -0.45
N LEU A 8 -6.90 -0.94 0.09
CA LEU A 8 -5.69 -1.50 0.71
C LEU A 8 -4.60 -1.76 -0.32
N SER A 9 -4.96 -2.24 -1.52
CA SER A 9 -4.00 -2.48 -2.60
C SER A 9 -3.29 -1.19 -3.03
N ILE A 10 -4.05 -0.10 -3.23
CA ILE A 10 -3.49 1.22 -3.59
C ILE A 10 -2.55 1.72 -2.48
N LEU A 11 -2.98 1.63 -1.22
CA LEU A 11 -2.20 2.08 -0.08
C LEU A 11 -0.91 1.26 0.10
N SER A 12 -0.98 -0.06 -0.11
CA SER A 12 0.18 -0.96 -0.07
C SER A 12 1.19 -0.61 -1.16
N GLU A 13 0.73 -0.25 -2.36
CA GLU A 13 1.59 0.14 -3.47
C GLU A 13 2.29 1.47 -3.16
N MET A 14 1.57 2.45 -2.60
CA MET A 14 2.16 3.73 -2.14
C MET A 14 3.21 3.52 -1.04
N ILE A 15 2.98 2.60 -0.10
CA ILE A 15 3.94 2.23 0.94
C ILE A 15 5.20 1.60 0.32
N ALA A 16 5.03 0.71 -0.66
CA ALA A 16 6.15 0.09 -1.37
C ALA A 16 7.00 1.12 -2.14
N PHE A 17 6.36 2.09 -2.78
CA PHE A 17 7.04 3.21 -3.43
C PHE A 17 7.78 4.12 -2.44
N ALA A 18 7.19 4.41 -1.27
CA ALA A 18 7.85 5.22 -0.25
C ALA A 18 9.05 4.49 0.40
N LYS A 19 9.00 3.15 0.48
CA LYS A 19 10.06 2.32 1.04
C LYS A 19 11.23 2.05 0.08
N LEU A 20 11.11 2.45 -1.19
CA LEU A 20 12.08 2.19 -2.26
C LEU A 20 13.45 2.82 -1.99
N ASP A 21 13.48 3.91 -1.22
CA ASP A 21 14.69 4.61 -0.75
C ASP A 21 15.31 3.94 0.52
N GLY A 22 14.79 2.80 0.95
CA GLY A 22 15.25 2.04 2.13
C GLY A 22 14.76 2.58 3.48
N ALA A 23 14.20 3.79 3.51
CA ALA A 23 13.62 4.41 4.70
C ALA A 23 12.44 5.31 4.33
N ILE A 24 11.39 5.28 5.16
CA ILE A 24 10.26 6.20 5.04
C ILE A 24 10.54 7.43 5.90
N LYS A 25 10.60 8.60 5.28
CA LYS A 25 10.82 9.89 5.94
C LYS A 25 9.52 10.31 6.65
N ALA A 26 9.65 11.09 7.72
CA ALA A 26 8.50 11.64 8.45
C ALA A 26 7.41 12.29 7.56
N PRO A 27 7.73 13.12 6.53
CA PRO A 27 6.72 13.65 5.62
C PRO A 27 6.00 12.58 4.80
N GLU A 28 6.70 11.52 4.36
CA GLU A 28 6.11 10.41 3.58
C GLU A 28 5.17 9.58 4.45
N TYR A 29 5.56 9.31 5.70
CA TYR A 29 4.70 8.62 6.66
C TYR A 29 3.42 9.41 6.96
N ASN A 30 3.54 10.73 7.17
CA ASN A 30 2.38 11.59 7.41
C ASN A 30 1.44 11.59 6.21
N PHE A 31 1.98 11.70 4.99
CA PHE A 31 1.19 11.62 3.77
C PHE A 31 0.43 10.29 3.65
N LEU A 32 1.12 9.16 3.84
CA LEU A 32 0.51 7.83 3.81
C LEU A 32 -0.57 7.67 4.88
N SER A 33 -0.34 8.22 6.08
CA SER A 33 -1.31 8.19 7.18
C SER A 33 -2.58 9.00 6.85
N ASP A 34 -2.43 10.16 6.21
CA ASP A 34 -3.57 10.96 5.81
C ASP A 34 -4.33 10.32 4.64
N VAL A 35 -3.64 9.67 3.70
CA VAL A 35 -4.29 8.87 2.64
C VAL A 35 -5.07 7.69 3.24
N ALA A 36 -4.50 6.99 4.23
CA ALA A 36 -5.18 5.90 4.95
C ALA A 36 -6.47 6.38 5.62
N LYS A 37 -6.43 7.54 6.30
CA LYS A 37 -7.63 8.17 6.90
C LYS A 37 -8.68 8.51 5.85
N ASN A 38 -8.27 9.08 4.71
CA ASN A 38 -9.19 9.41 3.61
C ASN A 38 -9.84 8.17 2.98
N LEU A 39 -9.12 7.05 2.94
CA LEU A 39 -9.65 5.77 2.46
C LEU A 39 -10.58 5.08 3.47
N GLY A 40 -10.58 5.54 4.73
CA GLY A 40 -11.28 4.90 5.85
C GLY A 40 -10.58 3.62 6.32
N VAL A 41 -9.25 3.60 6.27
CA VAL A 41 -8.42 2.50 6.73
C VAL A 41 -8.03 2.76 8.19
N ASP A 42 -8.29 1.77 9.05
CA ASP A 42 -7.92 1.83 10.46
C ASP A 42 -6.41 1.91 10.66
N LYS A 43 -5.99 2.54 11.75
CA LYS A 43 -4.57 2.68 12.09
C LYS A 43 -3.88 1.32 12.26
N ASN A 44 -4.60 0.32 12.78
CA ASN A 44 -4.10 -1.06 12.88
C ASN A 44 -3.87 -1.66 11.49
N ALA A 45 -4.86 -1.58 10.59
CA ALA A 45 -4.73 -2.05 9.22
C ALA A 45 -3.61 -1.29 8.45
N PHE A 46 -3.44 0.00 8.72
CA PHE A 46 -2.34 0.79 8.17
C PHE A 46 -0.98 0.30 8.68
N SER A 47 -0.82 0.08 10.00
CA SER A 47 0.40 -0.48 10.58
C SER A 47 0.69 -1.89 10.06
N ASP A 48 -0.35 -2.71 9.88
CA ASP A 48 -0.23 -4.05 9.30
C ASP A 48 0.28 -4.01 7.85
N LEU A 49 0.04 -2.93 7.10
CA LEU A 49 0.61 -2.75 5.75
C LEU A 49 2.13 -2.46 5.76
N PHE A 50 2.71 -2.04 6.89
CA PHE A 50 4.17 -1.88 7.03
C PHE A 50 4.85 -3.13 7.59
N ASP A 51 4.15 -3.84 8.49
CA ASP A 51 4.66 -5.00 9.23
C ASP A 51 4.39 -6.32 8.50
N SER A 52 3.33 -6.38 7.69
CA SER A 52 3.34 -7.29 6.56
C SER A 52 4.53 -6.86 5.70
N LYS A 53 5.64 -7.61 5.83
CA LYS A 53 6.45 -7.92 4.67
C LYS A 53 5.42 -8.31 3.63
N THR A 54 5.13 -7.37 2.74
CA THR A 54 4.31 -7.57 1.59
C THR A 54 4.72 -8.93 1.05
N GLU A 55 3.87 -9.95 1.23
CA GLU A 55 3.80 -10.96 0.20
C GLU A 55 3.53 -10.11 -1.02
N HIS A 56 4.60 -9.89 -1.77
CA HIS A 56 4.63 -9.02 -2.91
C HIS A 56 3.78 -9.79 -3.92
N ILE A 57 2.47 -9.69 -3.78
CA ILE A 57 1.55 -10.07 -4.84
C ILE A 57 1.73 -8.93 -5.82
N ILE A 58 2.86 -8.97 -6.53
CA ILE A 58 3.04 -8.25 -7.78
C ILE A 58 1.77 -8.60 -8.55
N PRO A 59 0.86 -7.64 -8.80
CA PRO A 59 -0.22 -7.91 -9.73
C PRO A 59 0.48 -8.30 -11.03
N LYS A 60 0.38 -9.58 -11.42
CA LYS A 60 0.98 -10.09 -12.65
C LYS A 60 0.71 -9.09 -13.75
N SER A 61 1.76 -8.63 -14.42
CA SER A 61 1.60 -7.69 -15.53
C SER A 61 0.71 -8.36 -16.59
N GLU A 62 -0.08 -7.57 -17.31
CA GLU A 62 -0.96 -8.06 -18.39
C GLU A 62 -0.20 -8.88 -19.46
N ALA A 63 1.14 -8.80 -19.51
CA ALA A 63 1.97 -9.65 -20.37
C ALA A 63 1.97 -11.14 -19.99
N GLU A 64 1.62 -11.52 -18.75
CA GLU A 64 1.51 -12.92 -18.31
C GLU A 64 0.10 -13.52 -18.54
N ARG A 65 -0.88 -12.74 -19.02
CA ARG A 65 -2.23 -13.25 -19.34
C ARG A 65 -2.35 -13.89 -20.72
N ILE A 66 -1.29 -13.82 -21.52
CA ILE A 66 -1.26 -14.31 -22.90
C ILE A 66 -0.21 -15.43 -23.01
N LEU A 67 -0.49 -16.59 -22.41
CA LEU A 67 0.17 -17.86 -22.73
C LEU A 67 -0.83 -19.00 -22.57
#